data_AF-A0A8T1VKP7-F1
#
_entry.id   AF-A0A8T1VKP7-F1
#
_cell.length_a   1.000
_cell.length_b   1.000
_cell.length_c   1.000
_cell.angle_alpha   90.00
_cell.angle_beta   90.00
_cell.angle_gamma   90.00
#
_symmetry.space_group_name_H-M   'P 1'
#
loop_
_entity.id
_entity.type
_entity.pdbx_description
1 polymer ?
#
loop_
_entity_poly.entity_id
_entity_poly.type
_entity_poly.pdbx_seq_one_letter_code
_entity_poly.pdbx_strand_id
1 'polypeptide(L)'
;MQGPVETGWGSPGRGGGQNVTVVDCAATGDRVTSPRSLEACRRMGIKPSELLPKTVVEFLSQGVNRKYSLVEKEAAVLRHEHFEQLRQHKLETVRAERDAILNGLGPAPPSTALLSVPGNAGSPTGGGGLGSPALLQHVAPGFPPRRIQSARTWEGAASDSDGALADSTLIQLEERRLARIKLRQQKDIQSAIDMEAKLARLQQENARRAAEEAKRQEDQQRKARARRMQLVAAKHEQELAKKRDEDNEALERKARRRAEAEHEKALAAEATEKARICSLEAAQRDLERQQNAEAWREQTEELLRQQEQVVAANRRRMLEKERQVALKMENANKRRHQEALERQDRANARIQQVMYQNELALARKKQEVTDKQAAAAERGREIQRKTSTELKERAAKSKQEELVRQKRLDAAHALRHKHVGELLAKREQLEVKMEITEQEREKARLLEQLEHQLAISQKEQNVARIQRMEAYAREQLERRISSADARSRAVKERKQALLQARQQVATEAMIRRHRLAEAVEKMRTSSTKWDKIEETLYGL
;
A
#
# COMPACT_ATOMS: atom_id res chain seq x y z
N MET A 1 12.13 0.13 54.66
CA MET A 1 11.41 -0.96 53.95
C MET A 1 12.45 -2.01 53.60
N GLN A 2 12.52 -3.06 54.42
CA GLN A 2 13.50 -4.13 54.30
C GLN A 2 13.05 -5.04 53.15
N GLY A 3 13.86 -5.14 52.09
CA GLY A 3 13.62 -6.08 50.99
C GLY A 3 13.90 -7.52 51.42
N PRO A 4 13.16 -8.52 50.91
CA PRO A 4 13.38 -9.90 51.28
C PRO A 4 14.65 -10.41 50.61
N VAL A 5 15.60 -10.88 51.42
CA VAL A 5 16.77 -11.63 50.97
C VAL A 5 16.28 -13.02 50.54
N GLU A 6 16.06 -13.22 49.23
CA GLU A 6 15.78 -14.54 48.68
C GLU A 6 17.03 -15.45 48.81
N THR A 7 17.12 -16.20 49.90
CA THR A 7 18.03 -17.34 50.04
C THR A 7 17.58 -18.49 49.14
N GLY A 8 17.82 -18.38 47.84
CA GLY A 8 17.46 -19.38 46.82
C GLY A 8 18.23 -20.72 46.87
N TRP A 9 19.11 -20.88 47.85
CA TRP A 9 19.88 -22.10 48.11
C TRP A 9 19.34 -22.83 49.35
N GLY A 10 18.04 -23.15 49.36
CA GLY A 10 17.44 -23.91 50.45
C GLY A 10 18.16 -25.25 50.69
N SER A 11 18.47 -25.53 51.96
CA SER A 11 19.05 -26.81 52.41
C SER A 11 18.25 -28.00 51.90
N PRO A 12 18.91 -29.12 51.55
CA PRO A 12 18.21 -30.34 51.18
C PRO A 12 17.45 -30.84 52.41
N GLY A 13 16.12 -30.79 52.35
CA GLY A 13 15.26 -31.44 53.34
C GLY A 13 15.58 -32.93 53.39
N ARG A 14 15.77 -33.45 54.61
CA ARG A 14 15.87 -34.89 54.89
C ARG A 14 14.54 -35.55 54.55
N GLY A 15 14.35 -35.92 53.30
CA GLY A 15 13.32 -36.83 52.84
C GLY A 15 13.94 -37.71 51.78
N GLY A 16 13.71 -39.03 51.83
CA GLY A 16 14.25 -40.02 50.89
C GLY A 16 13.69 -39.90 49.46
N GLY A 17 13.81 -38.72 48.87
CA GLY A 17 13.42 -38.44 47.48
C GLY A 17 14.52 -38.86 46.52
N GLN A 18 14.12 -39.37 45.36
CA GLN A 18 15.01 -39.75 44.27
C GLN A 18 15.97 -38.61 43.92
N ASN A 19 17.25 -38.94 43.69
CA ASN A 19 18.27 -37.98 43.28
C ASN A 19 18.04 -37.58 41.82
N VAL A 20 17.29 -36.50 41.59
CA VAL A 20 17.03 -35.95 40.27
C VAL A 20 18.30 -35.31 39.73
N THR A 21 18.83 -35.86 38.64
CA THR A 21 19.99 -35.32 37.93
C THR A 21 19.57 -34.22 36.95
N VAL A 22 20.54 -33.53 36.33
CA VAL A 22 20.25 -32.53 35.28
C VAL A 22 19.69 -33.19 34.02
N VAL A 23 20.00 -34.47 33.79
CA VAL A 23 19.42 -35.26 32.70
C VAL A 23 17.95 -35.55 33.01
N ASP A 24 17.65 -35.99 34.24
CA ASP A 24 16.29 -36.29 34.68
C ASP A 24 15.42 -35.04 34.71
N CYS A 25 15.96 -33.91 35.20
CA CYS A 25 15.30 -32.60 35.21
C CYS A 25 14.86 -32.16 33.81
N ALA A 26 15.67 -32.43 32.78
CA ALA A 26 15.31 -32.10 31.41
C ALA A 26 14.18 -32.99 30.86
N ALA A 27 14.10 -34.24 31.30
CA ALA A 27 13.11 -35.21 30.83
C ALA A 27 11.76 -35.12 31.60
N THR A 28 11.84 -34.94 32.91
CA THR A 28 10.67 -34.96 33.83
C THR A 28 10.14 -33.58 34.16
N GLY A 29 10.98 -32.54 34.01
CA GLY A 29 10.68 -31.20 34.49
C GLY A 29 10.87 -31.03 36.01
N ASP A 30 11.40 -32.05 36.71
CA ASP A 30 11.60 -31.98 38.16
C ASP A 30 12.82 -31.15 38.56
N ARG A 31 12.80 -30.62 39.79
CA ARG A 31 13.91 -29.84 40.34
C ARG A 31 15.12 -30.72 40.60
N VAL A 32 16.29 -30.26 40.14
CA VAL A 32 17.59 -30.90 40.40
C VAL A 32 17.86 -31.01 41.90
N THR A 33 18.08 -32.25 42.38
CA THR A 33 18.44 -32.55 43.78
C THR A 33 19.78 -33.28 43.93
N SER A 34 20.32 -33.86 42.84
CA SER A 34 21.58 -34.59 42.86
C SER A 34 22.78 -33.70 43.27
N PRO A 35 23.62 -34.08 44.25
CA PRO A 35 24.72 -33.26 44.75
C PRO A 35 25.71 -32.79 43.67
N ARG A 36 26.07 -33.69 42.75
CA ARG A 36 26.99 -33.37 41.64
C ARG A 36 26.38 -32.39 40.64
N SER A 37 25.08 -32.47 40.42
CA SER A 37 24.36 -31.51 39.58
C SER A 37 24.21 -30.15 40.24
N LEU A 38 23.94 -30.11 41.55
CA LEU A 38 23.88 -28.87 42.30
C LEU A 38 25.25 -28.17 42.34
N GLU A 39 26.32 -28.95 42.45
CA GLU A 39 27.69 -28.46 42.34
C GLU A 39 28.00 -27.90 40.95
N ALA A 40 27.62 -28.59 39.87
CA ALA A 40 27.74 -28.08 38.51
C ALA A 40 26.97 -26.76 38.30
N CYS A 41 25.74 -26.67 38.83
CA CYS A 41 24.96 -25.42 38.81
C CYS A 41 25.67 -24.27 39.53
N ARG A 42 26.28 -24.53 40.70
CA ARG A 42 27.06 -23.52 41.45
C ARG A 42 28.28 -23.05 40.69
N ARG A 43 29.05 -23.98 40.12
CA ARG A 43 30.25 -23.67 39.32
C ARG A 43 29.92 -22.80 38.11
N MET A 44 28.79 -23.05 37.45
CA MET A 44 28.36 -22.28 36.28
C MET A 44 27.51 -21.05 36.62
N GLY A 45 27.25 -20.79 37.91
CA GLY A 45 26.44 -19.66 38.36
C GLY A 45 24.98 -19.72 37.90
N ILE A 46 24.43 -20.92 37.69
CA ILE A 46 23.05 -21.16 37.23
C ILE A 46 22.19 -21.61 38.41
N LYS A 47 21.00 -21.01 38.59
CA LYS A 47 20.07 -21.43 39.64
C LYS A 47 19.29 -22.69 39.18
N PRO A 48 19.04 -23.67 40.05
CA PRO A 48 18.25 -24.86 39.69
C PRO A 48 16.82 -24.54 39.19
N SER A 49 16.22 -23.43 39.63
CA SER A 49 14.92 -22.98 39.16
C SER A 49 14.93 -22.45 37.71
N GLU A 50 16.08 -22.04 37.19
CA GLU A 50 16.23 -21.57 35.80
C GLU A 50 16.27 -22.75 34.80
N LEU A 51 16.38 -23.99 35.29
CA LEU A 51 16.39 -25.21 34.47
C LEU A 51 15.00 -25.85 34.33
N LEU A 52 14.02 -25.36 35.07
CA LEU A 52 12.65 -25.88 35.04
C LEU A 52 11.92 -25.38 33.79
N PRO A 53 11.16 -26.25 33.09
CA PRO A 53 10.33 -25.82 31.98
C PRO A 53 9.25 -24.87 32.50
N LYS A 54 8.87 -23.90 31.67
CA LYS A 54 7.79 -22.94 31.98
C LYS A 54 6.79 -22.93 30.85
N THR A 55 5.51 -22.82 31.17
CA THR A 55 4.46 -22.75 30.15
C THR A 55 4.30 -21.33 29.60
N VAL A 56 3.82 -21.20 28.36
CA VAL A 56 3.51 -19.88 27.74
C VAL A 56 2.56 -19.04 28.62
N VAL A 57 1.67 -19.70 29.36
CA VAL A 57 0.70 -19.06 30.26
C VAL A 57 1.39 -18.31 31.39
N GLU A 58 2.55 -18.78 31.86
CA GLU A 58 3.34 -18.10 32.90
C GLU A 58 3.98 -16.80 32.41
N PHE A 59 4.16 -16.65 31.09
CA PHE A 59 4.69 -15.44 30.46
C PHE A 59 3.60 -14.44 30.06
N LEU A 60 2.33 -14.81 30.21
CA LEU A 60 1.25 -13.83 30.15
C LEU A 60 1.28 -13.01 31.44
N SER A 61 1.26 -11.69 31.31
CA SER A 61 1.19 -10.80 32.46
C SER A 61 -0.01 -11.17 33.34
N GLN A 62 0.22 -11.49 34.62
CA GLN A 62 -0.78 -11.90 35.62
C GLN A 62 -1.73 -10.73 36.03
N GLY A 63 -2.00 -9.79 35.12
CA GLY A 63 -2.96 -8.71 35.29
C GLY A 63 -4.38 -9.21 34.99
N VAL A 64 -4.94 -9.95 35.95
CA VAL A 64 -6.37 -10.13 36.24
C VAL A 64 -7.35 -9.81 35.09
N ASN A 65 -7.92 -10.85 34.48
CA ASN A 65 -9.23 -10.86 33.78
C ASN A 65 -9.43 -9.95 32.55
N ARG A 66 -8.39 -9.55 31.82
CA ARG A 66 -8.58 -8.90 30.51
C ARG A 66 -8.37 -9.90 29.38
N LYS A 67 -9.25 -9.87 28.38
CA LYS A 67 -9.04 -10.57 27.10
C LYS A 67 -7.67 -10.10 26.56
N TYR A 68 -6.66 -10.97 26.58
CA TYR A 68 -5.32 -10.61 26.11
C TYR A 68 -5.39 -10.16 24.65
N SER A 69 -4.77 -9.01 24.35
CA SER A 69 -4.58 -8.56 22.98
C SER A 69 -3.82 -9.63 22.19
N LEU A 70 -4.08 -9.75 20.88
CA LEU A 70 -3.34 -10.66 20.00
C LEU A 70 -1.82 -10.41 20.11
N VAL A 71 -1.42 -9.14 20.25
CA VAL A 71 -0.02 -8.73 20.44
C VAL A 71 0.57 -9.29 21.73
N GLU A 72 -0.19 -9.31 22.84
CA GLU A 72 0.30 -9.84 24.12
C GLU A 72 0.46 -11.36 24.09
N LYS A 73 -0.40 -12.06 23.34
CA LYS A 73 -0.25 -13.51 23.12
C LYS A 73 1.02 -13.82 22.34
N GLU A 74 1.29 -13.08 21.26
CA GLU A 74 2.52 -13.23 20.48
C GLU A 74 3.77 -12.84 21.29
N ALA A 75 3.70 -11.76 22.06
CA ALA A 75 4.74 -11.38 23.00
C ALA A 75 5.03 -12.47 24.04
N ALA A 76 4.01 -13.14 24.57
CA ALA A 76 4.19 -14.25 25.50
C ALA A 76 4.86 -15.47 24.83
N VAL A 77 4.52 -15.77 23.57
CA VAL A 77 5.20 -16.81 22.78
C VAL A 77 6.68 -16.45 22.59
N LEU A 78 7.00 -15.22 22.19
CA LEU A 78 8.40 -14.77 22.05
C LEU A 78 9.18 -14.89 23.36
N ARG A 79 8.59 -14.47 24.49
CA ARG A 79 9.21 -14.60 25.83
C ARG A 79 9.46 -16.07 26.18
N HIS A 80 8.51 -16.95 25.87
CA HIS A 80 8.64 -18.38 26.12
C HIS A 80 9.71 -19.04 25.23
N GLU A 81 9.71 -18.78 23.93
CA GLU A 81 10.71 -19.31 23.00
C GLU A 81 12.14 -18.90 23.39
N HIS A 82 12.31 -17.62 23.72
CA HIS A 82 13.57 -17.09 24.21
C HIS A 82 14.02 -17.75 25.52
N PHE A 83 13.09 -17.95 26.46
CA PHE A 83 13.34 -18.66 27.70
C PHE A 83 13.75 -20.12 27.45
N GLU A 84 13.05 -20.86 26.60
CA GLU A 84 13.37 -22.26 26.32
C GLU A 84 14.72 -22.41 25.62
N GLN A 85 15.06 -21.52 24.67
CA GLN A 85 16.40 -21.49 24.07
C GLN A 85 17.49 -21.31 25.13
N LEU A 86 17.32 -20.34 26.03
CA LEU A 86 18.26 -20.10 27.12
C LEU A 86 18.31 -21.27 28.10
N ARG A 87 17.18 -21.87 28.42
CA ARG A 87 17.06 -23.03 29.31
C ARG A 87 17.83 -24.22 28.73
N GLN A 88 17.66 -24.52 27.44
CA GLN A 88 18.38 -25.58 26.74
C GLN A 88 19.90 -25.34 26.79
N HIS A 89 20.34 -24.12 26.47
CA HIS A 89 21.76 -23.76 26.55
C HIS A 89 22.33 -23.89 27.98
N LYS A 90 21.56 -23.48 29.00
CA LYS A 90 21.94 -23.65 30.41
C LYS A 90 22.00 -25.13 30.79
N LEU A 91 21.04 -25.96 30.36
CA LEU A 91 21.04 -27.40 30.59
C LEU A 91 22.27 -28.07 29.99
N GLU A 92 22.63 -27.76 28.75
CA GLU A 92 23.84 -28.26 28.09
C GLU A 92 25.10 -27.88 28.86
N THR A 93 25.19 -26.61 29.25
CA THR A 93 26.33 -26.09 30.01
C THR A 93 26.49 -26.82 31.35
N VAL A 94 25.38 -27.01 32.07
CA VAL A 94 25.40 -27.72 33.36
C VAL A 94 25.67 -29.22 33.19
N ARG A 95 25.19 -29.84 32.09
CA ARG A 95 25.50 -31.23 31.75
C ARG A 95 26.99 -31.42 31.52
N ALA A 96 27.60 -30.58 30.69
CA ALA A 96 29.04 -30.61 30.42
C ALA A 96 29.87 -30.47 31.70
N GLU A 97 29.51 -29.54 32.59
CA GLU A 97 30.21 -29.36 33.87
C GLU A 97 29.98 -30.54 34.84
N ARG A 98 28.77 -31.10 34.86
CA ARG A 98 28.49 -32.32 35.65
C ARG A 98 29.37 -33.47 35.18
N ASP A 99 29.51 -33.67 33.88
CA ASP A 99 30.34 -34.72 33.31
C ASP A 99 31.83 -34.48 33.61
N ALA A 100 32.29 -33.22 33.60
CA ALA A 100 33.63 -32.86 34.05
C ALA A 100 33.87 -33.23 35.53
N ILE A 101 32.89 -32.99 36.40
CA ILE A 101 32.94 -33.41 37.81
C ILE A 101 33.00 -34.94 37.93
N LEU A 102 32.20 -35.67 37.14
CA LEU A 102 32.20 -37.13 37.13
C LEU A 102 33.55 -37.72 36.70
N ASN A 103 34.17 -37.09 35.70
CA ASN A 103 35.48 -37.49 35.18
C ASN A 103 36.66 -37.07 36.08
N GLY A 104 36.38 -36.46 37.24
CA GLY A 104 37.42 -36.05 38.19
C GLY A 104 38.27 -34.87 37.71
N LEU A 105 37.84 -34.18 36.64
CA LEU A 105 38.44 -32.92 36.25
C LEU A 105 38.12 -31.92 37.37
N GLY A 106 39.14 -31.55 38.14
CA GLY A 106 39.03 -30.59 39.24
C GLY A 106 38.39 -29.26 38.78
N PRO A 107 38.02 -28.37 39.71
CA PRO A 107 37.36 -27.11 39.35
C PRO A 107 38.19 -26.38 38.30
N ALA A 108 37.66 -26.28 37.08
CA ALA A 108 38.32 -25.55 36.00
C ALA A 108 38.48 -24.09 36.46
N PRO A 109 39.66 -23.48 36.25
CA PRO A 109 39.83 -22.07 36.58
C PRO A 109 38.80 -21.24 35.83
N PRO A 110 38.22 -20.19 36.46
CA PRO A 110 37.09 -19.43 35.90
C PRO A 110 37.39 -18.77 34.54
N SER A 111 38.66 -18.72 34.12
CA SER A 111 39.10 -18.09 32.87
C SER A 111 38.92 -18.94 31.60
N THR A 112 38.71 -20.25 31.69
CA THR A 112 38.62 -21.10 30.49
C THR A 112 37.20 -21.29 29.94
N ALA A 113 36.16 -20.96 30.70
CA ALA A 113 34.76 -21.13 30.25
C ALA A 113 34.24 -19.98 29.35
N LEU A 114 34.97 -18.86 29.22
CA LEU A 114 34.55 -17.70 28.42
C LEU A 114 34.99 -17.73 26.95
N LEU A 115 35.70 -18.77 26.50
CA LEU A 115 36.26 -18.85 25.13
C LEU A 115 35.64 -19.93 24.25
N SER A 116 34.60 -20.61 24.69
CA SER A 116 33.90 -21.63 23.92
C SER A 116 32.51 -21.15 23.49
N VAL A 117 32.47 -20.08 22.69
CA VAL A 117 31.32 -19.82 21.81
C VAL A 117 31.56 -20.66 20.54
N PRO A 118 30.73 -21.65 20.19
CA PRO A 118 30.84 -22.30 18.90
C PRO A 118 30.53 -21.26 17.82
N GLY A 119 31.50 -21.04 16.94
CA GLY A 119 31.35 -20.20 15.76
C GLY A 119 30.19 -20.70 14.91
N ASN A 120 29.16 -19.86 14.82
CA ASN A 120 28.00 -20.08 13.96
C ASN A 120 28.46 -19.97 12.50
N ALA A 121 28.74 -21.12 11.88
CA ALA A 121 28.93 -21.23 10.45
C ALA A 121 27.54 -21.32 9.78
N GLY A 122 27.08 -20.23 9.17
CA GLY A 122 25.82 -20.21 8.44
C GLY A 122 25.56 -18.89 7.72
N SER A 123 25.94 -18.85 6.43
CA SER A 123 25.38 -18.08 5.30
C SER A 123 25.03 -16.59 5.40
N PRO A 124 25.52 -15.76 4.44
CA PRO A 124 24.88 -14.52 4.05
C PRO A 124 24.13 -14.69 2.70
N THR A 125 22.80 -14.56 2.71
CA THR A 125 22.02 -14.21 1.51
C THR A 125 20.93 -13.20 1.88
N GLY A 126 21.01 -12.00 1.28
CA GLY A 126 19.95 -10.96 1.16
C GLY A 126 19.68 -10.19 2.46
N GLY A 127 19.94 -8.88 2.58
CA GLY A 127 19.35 -7.78 1.81
C GLY A 127 18.00 -7.41 2.44
N GLY A 128 17.70 -6.18 2.89
CA GLY A 128 18.37 -4.88 2.92
C GLY A 128 17.41 -3.84 3.49
N GLY A 129 17.94 -2.64 3.76
CA GLY A 129 17.19 -1.39 4.03
C GLY A 129 16.75 -1.22 5.48
N LEU A 130 16.76 -0.05 6.13
CA LEU A 130 16.96 1.37 5.82
C LEU A 130 17.19 1.97 7.22
N GLY A 131 18.23 2.73 7.56
CA GLY A 131 18.47 4.11 7.13
C GLY A 131 18.57 4.99 8.40
N SER A 132 19.79 5.47 8.70
CA SER A 132 20.29 6.73 9.34
C SER A 132 19.45 7.52 10.40
N PRO A 133 20.00 8.52 11.13
CA PRO A 133 21.37 9.08 11.16
C PRO A 133 21.96 9.37 12.58
N ALA A 134 23.22 9.83 12.56
CA ALA A 134 23.85 10.80 13.48
C ALA A 134 24.20 10.38 14.92
N LEU A 135 25.49 10.49 15.28
CA LEU A 135 26.00 11.69 15.95
C LEU A 135 27.53 11.67 16.06
N LEU A 136 28.11 12.77 15.59
CA LEU A 136 29.45 13.24 15.97
C LEU A 136 29.60 13.25 17.49
N GLN A 137 30.66 12.64 18.01
CA GLN A 137 31.32 13.20 19.17
C GLN A 137 32.84 13.02 19.08
N HIS A 138 33.47 14.14 18.78
CA HIS A 138 34.87 14.42 19.06
C HIS A 138 35.17 14.12 20.53
N VAL A 139 36.18 13.27 20.79
CA VAL A 139 36.97 13.33 22.04
C VAL A 139 38.45 13.21 21.68
N ALA A 140 39.23 14.09 22.32
CA ALA A 140 40.61 14.45 22.08
C ALA A 140 41.64 13.30 22.23
N PRO A 141 42.85 13.46 21.64
CA PRO A 141 43.95 12.52 21.78
C PRO A 141 44.75 12.82 23.05
N GLY A 142 45.08 11.76 23.80
CA GLY A 142 46.11 11.87 24.85
C GLY A 142 45.74 11.14 26.12
N PHE A 143 45.88 9.82 26.12
CA PHE A 143 46.33 9.02 27.26
C PHE A 143 46.53 7.57 26.77
N PRO A 144 47.78 7.06 26.67
CA PRO A 144 47.97 5.64 26.40
C PRO A 144 47.62 4.83 27.67
N PRO A 145 46.88 3.71 27.56
CA PRO A 145 46.57 2.89 28.72
C PRO A 145 47.85 2.21 29.24
N ARG A 146 48.05 2.30 30.56
CA ARG A 146 49.09 1.58 31.31
C ARG A 146 48.99 0.09 31.03
N ARG A 147 49.97 -0.43 30.31
CA ARG A 147 50.24 -1.87 30.20
C ARG A 147 50.74 -2.38 31.55
N ILE A 148 49.85 -3.01 32.31
CA ILE A 148 50.18 -3.77 33.52
C ILE A 148 51.08 -4.93 33.07
N GLN A 149 52.36 -4.85 33.42
CA GLN A 149 53.30 -5.95 33.27
C GLN A 149 52.95 -6.98 34.34
N SER A 150 52.38 -8.11 33.92
CA SER A 150 52.30 -9.31 34.74
C SER A 150 53.71 -9.80 35.02
N ALA A 151 54.06 -9.90 36.31
CA ALA A 151 55.26 -10.55 36.79
C ALA A 151 55.37 -11.96 36.19
N ARG A 152 56.42 -12.19 35.39
CA ARG A 152 56.86 -13.54 35.05
C ARG A 152 57.68 -14.06 36.21
N THR A 153 57.12 -15.05 36.88
CA THR A 153 57.81 -16.02 37.73
C THR A 153 59.00 -16.61 36.96
N TRP A 154 60.19 -16.46 37.51
CA TRP A 154 61.38 -17.18 37.09
C TRP A 154 61.30 -18.57 37.71
N GLU A 155 61.02 -19.58 36.88
CA GLU A 155 61.22 -20.98 37.23
C GLU A 155 62.67 -21.33 36.88
N GLY A 156 63.46 -21.65 37.90
CA GLY A 156 64.84 -22.07 37.76
C GLY A 156 64.90 -23.49 37.19
N ALA A 157 65.57 -23.64 36.05
CA ALA A 157 66.10 -24.90 35.59
C ALA A 157 67.63 -24.80 35.61
N ALA A 158 68.21 -25.40 36.65
CA ALA A 158 69.63 -25.70 36.72
C ALA A 158 69.92 -26.91 35.82
N SER A 159 70.88 -26.76 34.91
CA SER A 159 71.75 -27.86 34.48
C SER A 159 73.03 -27.27 33.91
N ASP A 160 74.13 -27.61 34.57
CA ASP A 160 75.50 -27.36 34.16
C ASP A 160 75.80 -27.92 32.76
N SER A 161 76.52 -27.16 31.94
CA SER A 161 77.68 -27.63 31.17
C SER A 161 78.22 -26.56 30.22
N ASP A 162 79.52 -26.32 30.35
CA ASP A 162 80.48 -25.80 29.38
C ASP A 162 80.45 -24.33 28.93
N GLY A 163 81.45 -23.61 29.48
CA GLY A 163 82.03 -22.42 28.89
C GLY A 163 83.07 -22.78 27.84
N ALA A 164 82.71 -22.58 26.57
CA ALA A 164 83.58 -22.21 25.46
C ALA A 164 82.65 -21.80 24.31
N LEU A 165 83.01 -20.80 23.50
CA LEU A 165 82.23 -20.22 22.38
C LEU A 165 81.34 -18.99 22.68
N ALA A 166 81.77 -18.09 23.56
CA ALA A 166 81.03 -16.85 23.88
C ALA A 166 80.97 -15.80 22.74
N ASP A 167 81.80 -15.88 21.71
CA ASP A 167 81.77 -14.90 20.60
C ASP A 167 80.88 -15.32 19.41
N SER A 168 80.59 -16.62 19.26
CA SER A 168 79.73 -17.13 18.18
C SER A 168 78.23 -17.07 18.54
N THR A 169 77.89 -17.10 19.83
CA THR A 169 76.50 -17.09 20.29
C THR A 169 75.84 -15.71 20.18
N LEU A 170 76.60 -14.62 20.32
CA LEU A 170 76.05 -13.26 20.23
C LEU A 170 75.61 -12.92 18.79
N ILE A 171 76.44 -13.25 17.80
CA ILE A 171 76.15 -13.03 16.38
C ILE A 171 74.92 -13.85 15.94
N GLN A 172 74.83 -15.12 16.36
CA GLN A 172 73.66 -15.96 16.06
C GLN A 172 72.37 -15.48 16.75
N LEU A 173 72.47 -14.89 17.94
CA LEU A 173 71.33 -14.27 18.63
C LEU A 173 70.88 -12.98 17.93
N GLU A 174 71.81 -12.18 17.42
CA GLU A 174 71.52 -11.00 16.61
C GLU A 174 70.91 -11.37 15.25
N GLU A 175 71.42 -12.39 14.57
CA GLU A 175 70.83 -12.94 13.34
C GLU A 175 69.40 -13.44 13.58
N ARG A 176 69.15 -14.17 14.68
CA ARG A 176 67.80 -14.59 15.07
C ARG A 176 66.90 -13.41 15.45
N ARG A 177 67.46 -12.30 15.95
CA ARG A 177 66.70 -11.08 16.25
C ARG A 177 66.34 -10.34 14.97
N LEU A 178 67.28 -10.19 14.04
CA LEU A 178 67.07 -9.61 12.71
C LEU A 178 66.09 -10.44 11.88
N ALA A 179 66.18 -11.76 11.90
CA ALA A 179 65.23 -12.65 11.23
C ALA A 179 63.81 -12.50 11.80
N ARG A 180 63.67 -12.36 13.12
CA ARG A 180 62.38 -12.10 13.77
C ARG A 180 61.82 -10.71 13.45
N ILE A 181 62.68 -9.71 13.27
CA ILE A 181 62.28 -8.36 12.85
C ILE A 181 61.83 -8.38 11.38
N LYS A 182 62.61 -9.00 10.49
CA LYS A 182 62.25 -9.18 9.08
C LYS A 182 60.95 -9.97 8.90
N LEU A 183 60.73 -11.03 9.69
CA LEU A 183 59.49 -11.81 9.65
C LEU A 183 58.28 -11.01 10.16
N ARG A 184 58.46 -10.14 11.17
CA ARG A 184 57.39 -9.21 11.59
C ARG A 184 57.09 -8.20 10.49
N GLN A 185 58.12 -7.57 9.93
CA GLN A 185 57.97 -6.63 8.82
C GLN A 185 57.29 -7.27 7.61
N GLN A 186 57.65 -8.51 7.26
CA GLN A 186 56.98 -9.27 6.20
C GLN A 186 55.52 -9.56 6.52
N LYS A 187 55.19 -9.93 7.77
CA LYS A 187 53.79 -10.13 8.19
C LYS A 187 52.98 -8.84 8.20
N ASP A 188 53.60 -7.73 8.59
CA ASP A 188 52.96 -6.41 8.58
C ASP A 188 52.71 -5.93 7.15
N ILE A 189 53.68 -6.12 6.24
CA ILE A 189 53.52 -5.86 4.80
C ILE A 189 52.44 -6.75 4.20
N GLN A 190 52.44 -8.05 4.53
CA GLN A 190 51.41 -8.98 4.05
C GLN A 190 50.02 -8.59 4.56
N SER A 191 49.91 -8.20 5.83
CA SER A 191 48.66 -7.71 6.40
C SER A 191 48.19 -6.40 5.74
N ALA A 192 49.11 -5.51 5.36
CA ALA A 192 48.79 -4.29 4.64
C ALA A 192 48.28 -4.60 3.22
N ILE A 193 48.94 -5.50 2.50
CA ILE A 193 48.52 -5.98 1.18
C ILE A 193 47.14 -6.64 1.26
N ASP A 194 46.89 -7.48 2.27
CA ASP A 194 45.60 -8.14 2.45
C ASP A 194 44.47 -7.14 2.76
N MET A 195 44.76 -6.08 3.51
CA MET A 195 43.79 -5.00 3.75
C MET A 195 43.52 -4.17 2.49
N GLU A 196 44.56 -3.83 1.74
CA GLU A 196 44.44 -3.10 0.47
C GLU A 196 43.69 -3.93 -0.58
N ALA A 197 43.95 -5.24 -0.65
CA ALA A 197 43.21 -6.16 -1.50
C ALA A 197 41.72 -6.27 -1.11
N LYS A 198 41.40 -6.24 0.19
CA LYS A 198 40.00 -6.19 0.67
C LYS A 198 39.32 -4.88 0.30
N LEU A 199 40.01 -3.75 0.46
CA LEU A 199 39.53 -2.42 0.06
C LEU A 199 39.30 -2.35 -1.45
N ALA A 200 40.22 -2.86 -2.26
CA ALA A 200 40.09 -2.91 -3.71
C ALA A 200 38.91 -3.78 -4.16
N ARG A 201 38.69 -4.94 -3.53
CA ARG A 201 37.50 -5.79 -3.79
C ARG A 201 36.21 -5.08 -3.44
N LEU A 202 36.16 -4.38 -2.30
CA LEU A 202 34.99 -3.60 -1.88
C LEU A 202 34.70 -2.46 -2.88
N GLN A 203 35.73 -1.75 -3.33
CA GLN A 203 35.61 -0.71 -4.35
C GLN A 203 35.12 -1.27 -5.68
N GLN A 204 35.64 -2.43 -6.11
CA GLN A 204 35.21 -3.10 -7.34
C GLN A 204 33.76 -3.60 -7.26
N GLU A 205 33.35 -4.13 -6.12
CA GLU A 205 31.96 -4.56 -5.89
C GLU A 205 31.00 -3.37 -5.87
N ASN A 206 31.38 -2.27 -5.21
CA ASN A 206 30.60 -1.03 -5.22
C ASN A 206 30.51 -0.43 -6.63
N ALA A 207 31.60 -0.42 -7.40
CA ALA A 207 31.60 0.03 -8.79
C ALA A 207 30.71 -0.86 -9.67
N ARG A 208 30.71 -2.18 -9.44
CA ARG A 208 29.82 -3.12 -10.15
C ARG A 208 28.36 -2.87 -9.81
N ARG A 209 28.00 -2.70 -8.54
CA ARG A 209 26.63 -2.37 -8.12
C ARG A 209 26.17 -1.04 -8.71
N ALA A 210 27.02 -0.01 -8.69
CA ALA A 210 26.73 1.28 -9.30
C ALA A 210 26.52 1.17 -10.83
N ALA A 211 27.32 0.35 -11.52
CA ALA A 211 27.16 0.10 -12.96
C ALA A 211 25.87 -0.66 -13.28
N GLU A 212 25.47 -1.63 -12.45
CA GLU A 212 24.20 -2.36 -12.59
C GLU A 212 22.99 -1.45 -12.33
N GLU A 213 23.06 -0.57 -11.33
CA GLU A 213 22.03 0.44 -11.08
C GLU A 213 21.94 1.47 -12.20
N ALA A 214 23.08 1.93 -12.73
CA ALA A 214 23.13 2.82 -13.89
C ALA A 214 22.49 2.18 -15.13
N LYS A 215 22.75 0.89 -15.41
CA LYS A 215 22.08 0.16 -16.49
C LYS A 215 20.58 0.06 -16.28
N ARG A 216 20.12 -0.22 -15.06
CA ARG A 216 18.68 -0.24 -14.73
C ARG A 216 18.02 1.12 -14.95
N GLN A 217 18.69 2.21 -14.55
CA GLN A 217 18.21 3.56 -14.79
C GLN A 217 18.19 3.90 -16.29
N GLU A 218 19.22 3.52 -17.05
CA GLU A 218 19.26 3.70 -18.49
C GLU A 218 18.13 2.92 -19.19
N ASP A 219 17.87 1.67 -18.79
CA ASP A 219 16.77 0.87 -19.32
C ASP A 219 15.40 1.48 -18.99
N GLN A 220 15.22 2.03 -17.78
CA GLN A 220 14.01 2.76 -17.41
C GLN A 220 13.85 4.04 -18.24
N GLN A 221 14.94 4.78 -18.45
CA GLN A 221 14.93 5.98 -19.31
C GLN A 221 14.65 5.62 -20.78
N ARG A 222 15.24 4.54 -21.30
CA ARG A 222 14.98 4.02 -22.65
C ARG A 222 13.52 3.61 -22.80
N LYS A 223 12.95 2.89 -21.83
CA LYS A 223 11.52 2.54 -21.81
C LYS A 223 10.62 3.78 -21.74
N ALA A 224 10.97 4.78 -20.94
CA ALA A 224 10.22 6.04 -20.85
C ALA A 224 10.28 6.84 -22.16
N ARG A 225 11.45 6.93 -22.80
CA ARG A 225 11.64 7.56 -24.11
C ARG A 225 10.87 6.82 -25.21
N ALA A 226 10.91 5.48 -25.23
CA ALA A 226 10.14 4.67 -26.15
C ALA A 226 8.63 4.87 -25.99
N ARG A 227 8.12 4.91 -24.76
CA ARG A 227 6.69 5.22 -24.49
C ARG A 227 6.31 6.62 -24.95
N ARG A 228 7.15 7.63 -24.72
CA ARG A 228 6.93 9.00 -25.23
C ARG A 228 6.91 9.04 -26.75
N MET A 229 7.85 8.35 -27.41
CA MET A 229 7.90 8.25 -28.86
C MET A 229 6.67 7.54 -29.45
N GLN A 230 6.20 6.47 -28.81
CA GLN A 230 4.96 5.77 -29.18
C GLN A 230 3.72 6.67 -29.04
N LEU A 231 3.63 7.47 -27.97
CA LEU A 231 2.53 8.42 -27.79
C LEU A 231 2.54 9.53 -28.85
N VAL A 232 3.72 10.01 -29.25
CA VAL A 232 3.86 11.00 -30.32
C VAL A 232 3.50 10.39 -31.68
N ALA A 233 3.96 9.17 -31.97
CA ALA A 233 3.61 8.45 -33.19
C ALA A 233 2.09 8.17 -33.27
N ALA A 234 1.46 7.74 -32.18
CA ALA A 234 0.01 7.51 -32.13
C ALA A 234 -0.79 8.80 -32.31
N LYS A 235 -0.32 9.94 -31.78
CA LYS A 235 -0.94 11.25 -32.04
C LYS A 235 -0.82 11.65 -33.51
N HIS A 236 0.36 11.47 -34.10
CA HIS A 236 0.58 11.77 -35.52
C HIS A 236 -0.25 10.85 -36.43
N GLU A 237 -0.43 9.58 -36.07
CA GLU A 237 -1.30 8.64 -36.78
C GLU A 237 -2.78 9.04 -36.69
N GLN A 238 -3.25 9.49 -35.52
CA GLN A 238 -4.61 10.03 -35.36
C GLN A 238 -4.83 11.32 -36.16
N GLU A 239 -3.81 12.19 -36.27
CA GLU A 239 -3.89 13.40 -37.11
C GLU A 239 -3.93 13.06 -38.60
N LEU A 240 -3.14 12.07 -39.05
CA LEU A 240 -3.21 11.58 -40.43
C LEU A 240 -4.54 10.91 -40.74
N ALA A 241 -5.12 10.16 -39.78
CA ALA A 241 -6.44 9.55 -39.93
C ALA A 241 -7.54 10.62 -40.04
N LYS A 242 -7.52 11.64 -39.16
CA LYS A 242 -8.46 12.77 -39.24
C LYS A 242 -8.36 13.52 -40.56
N LYS A 243 -7.15 13.76 -41.08
CA LYS A 243 -6.98 14.38 -42.41
C LYS A 243 -7.57 13.52 -43.53
N ARG A 244 -7.42 12.20 -43.47
CA ARG A 244 -8.03 11.28 -44.45
C ARG A 244 -9.56 11.30 -44.38
N ASP A 245 -10.12 11.37 -43.17
CA ASP A 245 -11.57 11.46 -42.98
C ASP A 245 -12.11 12.81 -43.47
N GLU A 246 -11.43 13.91 -43.17
CA GLU A 246 -11.75 15.26 -43.66
C GLU A 246 -11.67 15.37 -45.19
N ASP A 247 -10.67 14.75 -45.82
CA ASP A 247 -10.51 14.69 -47.28
C ASP A 247 -11.63 13.84 -47.92
N ASN A 248 -12.00 12.70 -47.31
CA ASN A 248 -13.10 11.87 -47.77
C ASN A 248 -14.44 12.60 -47.67
N GLU A 249 -14.72 13.28 -46.55
CA GLU A 249 -15.92 14.11 -46.41
C GLU A 249 -15.94 15.28 -47.39
N ALA A 250 -14.79 15.88 -47.71
CA ALA A 250 -14.69 16.94 -48.71
C ALA A 250 -15.00 16.43 -50.11
N LEU A 251 -14.57 15.21 -50.46
CA LEU A 251 -14.91 14.53 -51.71
C LEU A 251 -16.41 14.21 -51.77
N GLU A 252 -17.01 13.74 -50.68
CA GLU A 252 -18.46 13.49 -50.60
C GLU A 252 -19.27 14.78 -50.76
N ARG A 253 -18.86 15.88 -50.10
CA ARG A 253 -19.50 17.20 -50.25
C ARG A 253 -19.38 17.76 -51.67
N LYS A 254 -18.32 17.40 -52.41
CA LYS A 254 -18.14 17.77 -53.82
C LYS A 254 -18.99 16.89 -54.74
N ALA A 255 -19.13 15.60 -54.44
CA ALA A 255 -19.99 14.67 -55.17
C ALA A 255 -21.48 15.03 -55.03
N ARG A 256 -21.94 15.36 -53.82
CA ARG A 256 -23.31 15.83 -53.57
C ARG A 256 -23.65 17.10 -54.34
N ARG A 257 -22.74 18.10 -54.32
CA ARG A 257 -22.90 19.33 -55.10
C ARG A 257 -22.93 19.10 -56.62
N ARG A 258 -22.21 18.09 -57.13
CA ARG A 258 -22.27 17.71 -58.56
C ARG A 258 -23.61 17.04 -58.90
N ALA A 259 -24.08 16.13 -58.05
CA ALA A 259 -25.37 15.46 -58.26
C ALA A 259 -26.56 16.43 -58.20
N GLU A 260 -26.55 17.39 -57.26
CA GLU A 260 -27.56 18.45 -57.17
C GLU A 260 -27.54 19.37 -58.40
N ALA A 261 -26.36 19.78 -58.88
CA ALA A 261 -26.22 20.60 -60.08
C ALA A 261 -26.62 19.86 -61.37
N GLU A 262 -26.41 18.54 -61.45
CA GLU A 262 -26.88 17.72 -62.58
C GLU A 262 -28.41 17.57 -62.56
N HIS A 263 -29.01 17.39 -61.38
CA HIS A 263 -30.46 17.34 -61.21
C HIS A 263 -31.14 18.68 -61.55
N GLU A 264 -30.55 19.81 -61.15
CA GLU A 264 -31.06 21.15 -61.48
C GLU A 264 -30.96 21.47 -62.98
N LYS A 265 -29.86 21.05 -63.64
CA LYS A 265 -29.72 21.19 -65.10
C LYS A 265 -30.73 20.35 -65.87
N ALA A 266 -31.05 19.15 -65.40
CA ALA A 266 -32.07 18.29 -66.02
C ALA A 266 -33.47 18.93 -65.96
N LEU A 267 -33.85 19.50 -64.80
CA LEU A 267 -35.12 20.21 -64.64
C LEU A 267 -35.19 21.49 -65.48
N ALA A 268 -34.09 22.24 -65.60
CA ALA A 268 -34.02 23.44 -66.43
C ALA A 268 -34.15 23.12 -67.93
N ALA A 269 -33.52 22.04 -68.41
CA ALA A 269 -33.65 21.58 -69.79
C ALA A 269 -35.10 21.16 -70.12
N GLU A 270 -35.75 20.42 -69.20
CA GLU A 270 -37.14 20.00 -69.36
C GLU A 270 -38.11 21.20 -69.38
N ALA A 271 -37.82 22.27 -68.63
CA ALA A 271 -38.61 23.50 -68.65
C ALA A 271 -38.44 24.29 -69.97
N THR A 272 -37.24 24.33 -70.54
CA THR A 272 -36.99 25.01 -71.83
C THR A 272 -37.67 24.33 -73.01
N GLU A 273 -37.73 22.99 -73.01
CA GLU A 273 -38.42 22.22 -74.05
C GLU A 273 -39.95 22.40 -73.97
N LYS A 274 -40.52 22.41 -72.76
CA LYS A 274 -41.96 22.70 -72.56
C LYS A 274 -42.33 24.13 -72.98
N ALA A 275 -41.47 25.12 -72.73
CA ALA A 275 -41.69 26.50 -73.15
C ALA A 275 -41.67 26.68 -74.68
N ARG A 276 -40.79 25.96 -75.38
CA ARG A 276 -40.74 25.97 -76.86
C ARG A 276 -42.03 25.45 -77.48
N ILE A 277 -42.58 24.35 -76.96
CA ILE A 277 -43.83 23.76 -77.45
C ILE A 277 -45.01 24.75 -77.30
N CYS A 278 -45.13 25.41 -76.14
CA CYS A 278 -46.19 26.40 -75.92
C CYS A 278 -46.09 27.63 -76.83
N SER A 279 -44.87 28.07 -77.20
CA SER A 279 -44.68 29.22 -78.10
C SER A 279 -45.13 28.93 -79.54
N LEU A 280 -44.97 27.69 -80.01
CA LEU A 280 -45.37 27.28 -81.36
C LEU A 280 -46.89 27.17 -81.49
N GLU A 281 -47.58 26.67 -80.46
CA GLU A 281 -49.05 26.63 -80.42
C GLU A 281 -49.68 28.04 -80.33
N ALA A 282 -49.03 28.99 -79.66
CA ALA A 282 -49.51 30.37 -79.59
C ALA A 282 -49.40 31.10 -80.94
N ALA A 283 -48.28 30.92 -81.65
CA ALA A 283 -48.06 31.54 -82.96
C ALA A 283 -49.05 31.07 -84.03
N GLN A 284 -49.49 29.81 -83.98
CA GLN A 284 -50.47 29.26 -84.92
C GLN A 284 -51.87 29.87 -84.71
N ARG A 285 -52.28 30.12 -83.46
CA ARG A 285 -53.56 30.76 -83.13
C ARG A 285 -53.60 32.25 -83.45
N ASP A 286 -52.45 32.90 -83.58
CA ASP A 286 -52.36 34.32 -83.98
C ASP A 286 -52.50 34.51 -85.49
N LEU A 287 -52.01 33.56 -86.30
CA LEU A 287 -52.14 33.58 -87.75
C LEU A 287 -53.61 33.37 -88.21
N GLU A 288 -54.35 32.48 -87.56
CA GLU A 288 -55.79 32.25 -87.85
C GLU A 288 -56.67 33.47 -87.52
N ARG A 289 -56.29 34.27 -86.51
CA ARG A 289 -57.04 35.47 -86.13
C ARG A 289 -56.88 36.62 -87.12
N GLN A 290 -55.75 36.69 -87.83
CA GLN A 290 -55.47 37.76 -88.80
C GLN A 290 -56.21 37.52 -90.13
N GLN A 291 -56.26 36.28 -90.62
CA GLN A 291 -56.95 35.93 -91.86
C GLN A 291 -58.47 36.18 -91.81
N ASN A 292 -59.10 35.93 -90.65
CA ASN A 292 -60.53 36.22 -90.45
C ASN A 292 -60.86 37.71 -90.38
N ALA A 293 -59.89 38.56 -90.01
CA ALA A 293 -60.10 40.01 -89.88
C ALA A 293 -59.98 40.76 -91.22
N GLU A 294 -59.30 40.18 -92.21
CA GLU A 294 -59.13 40.74 -93.56
C GLU A 294 -60.32 40.40 -94.46
N ALA A 295 -60.86 39.18 -94.37
CA ALA A 295 -62.06 38.75 -95.10
C ALA A 295 -63.34 39.56 -94.76
N TRP A 296 -63.43 40.12 -93.55
CA TRP A 296 -64.54 40.98 -93.14
C TRP A 296 -64.44 42.42 -93.66
N ARG A 297 -63.24 42.90 -94.04
CA ARG A 297 -63.05 44.27 -94.53
C ARG A 297 -63.45 44.41 -96.00
N GLU A 298 -63.14 43.40 -96.82
CA GLU A 298 -63.49 43.37 -98.25
C GLU A 298 -65.02 43.32 -98.48
N GLN A 299 -65.77 42.65 -97.61
CA GLN A 299 -67.24 42.56 -97.70
C GLN A 299 -67.99 43.84 -97.30
N THR A 300 -67.32 44.79 -96.63
CA THR A 300 -67.97 46.01 -96.11
C THR A 300 -67.82 47.21 -97.06
N GLU A 301 -66.84 47.19 -97.97
CA GLU A 301 -66.58 48.27 -98.93
C GLU A 301 -67.45 48.18 -100.20
N GLU A 302 -67.97 46.99 -100.54
CA GLU A 302 -68.79 46.75 -101.74
C GLU A 302 -70.28 47.15 -101.55
N LEU A 303 -70.77 47.19 -100.31
CA LEU A 303 -72.17 47.50 -99.95
C LEU A 303 -72.47 49.01 -99.88
N LEU A 304 -71.46 49.87 -99.77
CA LEU A 304 -71.61 51.33 -99.67
C LEU A 304 -71.68 52.06 -101.02
N ARG A 305 -71.41 51.38 -102.14
CA ARG A 305 -71.34 51.99 -103.49
C ARG A 305 -72.67 51.99 -104.27
N GLN A 306 -73.72 51.31 -103.78
CA GLN A 306 -74.95 51.03 -104.54
C GLN A 306 -76.21 51.80 -104.08
N GLN A 307 -76.15 52.63 -103.02
CA GLN A 307 -77.34 53.27 -102.43
C GLN A 307 -77.57 54.77 -102.73
N GLU A 308 -76.74 55.42 -103.56
CA GLU A 308 -76.88 56.88 -103.79
C GLU A 308 -77.71 57.29 -105.01
N GLN A 309 -78.21 56.37 -105.85
CA GLN A 309 -78.84 56.75 -107.13
C GLN A 309 -80.38 56.62 -107.23
N VAL A 310 -81.12 56.21 -106.19
CA VAL A 310 -82.57 55.90 -106.33
C VAL A 310 -83.54 56.77 -105.50
N VAL A 311 -83.07 57.68 -104.63
CA VAL A 311 -83.97 58.35 -103.66
C VAL A 311 -84.46 59.75 -104.09
N ALA A 312 -84.11 60.24 -105.28
CA ALA A 312 -84.47 61.60 -105.72
C ALA A 312 -85.90 61.79 -106.30
N ALA A 313 -86.70 60.77 -106.62
CA ALA A 313 -87.87 60.97 -107.52
C ALA A 313 -89.28 60.94 -106.89
N ASN A 314 -89.48 60.48 -105.64
CA ASN A 314 -90.82 60.04 -105.18
C ASN A 314 -91.43 60.74 -103.95
N ARG A 315 -91.05 62.00 -103.65
CA ARG A 315 -91.58 62.73 -102.48
C ARG A 315 -92.41 63.99 -102.78
N ARG A 316 -92.88 64.18 -104.01
CA ARG A 316 -93.76 65.32 -104.38
C ARG A 316 -95.19 64.96 -104.79
N ARG A 317 -95.63 63.69 -104.67
CA ARG A 317 -96.91 63.24 -105.26
C ARG A 317 -98.03 62.78 -104.29
N MET A 318 -97.89 62.98 -102.99
CA MET A 318 -98.89 62.43 -102.04
C MET A 318 -99.26 63.41 -100.93
N LEU A 319 -99.60 64.64 -101.31
CA LEU A 319 -100.28 65.63 -100.46
C LEU A 319 -101.73 65.94 -100.92
N GLU A 320 -102.27 65.23 -101.92
CA GLU A 320 -103.62 65.51 -102.45
C GLU A 320 -104.69 64.47 -102.09
N LYS A 321 -104.34 63.38 -101.40
CA LYS A 321 -105.30 62.32 -101.01
C LYS A 321 -105.81 62.38 -99.56
N GLU A 322 -105.60 63.52 -98.87
CA GLU A 322 -105.96 63.69 -97.46
C GLU A 322 -107.39 64.23 -97.19
N ARG A 323 -108.17 64.62 -98.21
CA ARG A 323 -109.47 65.31 -97.97
C ARG A 323 -110.75 64.47 -98.07
N GLN A 324 -110.67 63.15 -98.29
CA GLN A 324 -111.88 62.30 -98.43
C GLN A 324 -112.05 61.20 -97.37
N VAL A 325 -111.22 61.16 -96.32
CA VAL A 325 -111.24 60.04 -95.33
C VAL A 325 -111.99 60.38 -94.03
N ALA A 326 -112.39 61.64 -93.82
CA ALA A 326 -112.97 62.11 -92.56
C ALA A 326 -114.35 61.52 -92.18
N LEU A 327 -115.11 60.95 -93.13
CA LEU A 327 -116.41 60.32 -92.85
C LEU A 327 -116.34 58.81 -92.47
N LYS A 328 -115.16 58.18 -92.54
CA LYS A 328 -114.97 56.76 -92.14
C LYS A 328 -114.49 56.57 -90.68
N MET A 329 -114.25 57.67 -89.96
CA MET A 329 -113.52 57.70 -88.67
C MET A 329 -114.35 57.19 -87.47
N GLU A 330 -115.69 57.22 -87.54
CA GLU A 330 -116.55 56.96 -86.38
C GLU A 330 -116.72 55.47 -86.05
N ASN A 331 -116.78 54.60 -87.06
CA ASN A 331 -116.86 53.13 -86.86
C ASN A 331 -115.50 52.49 -86.50
N ALA A 332 -114.37 53.19 -86.72
CA ALA A 332 -113.03 52.75 -86.36
C ALA A 332 -112.72 52.97 -84.86
N ASN A 333 -113.33 53.99 -84.23
CA ASN A 333 -113.07 54.33 -82.83
C ASN A 333 -113.61 53.29 -81.83
N LYS A 334 -114.72 52.62 -82.13
CA LYS A 334 -115.27 51.57 -81.24
C LYS A 334 -114.41 50.30 -81.20
N ARG A 335 -113.75 49.93 -82.30
CA ARG A 335 -112.82 48.77 -82.36
C ARG A 335 -111.51 49.04 -81.61
N ARG A 336 -111.01 50.28 -81.63
CA ARG A 336 -109.79 50.67 -80.90
C ARG A 336 -109.93 50.60 -79.38
N HIS A 337 -111.13 50.82 -78.85
CA HIS A 337 -111.35 50.77 -77.40
C HIS A 337 -111.29 49.34 -76.86
N GLN A 338 -111.85 48.36 -77.57
CA GLN A 338 -111.78 46.94 -77.18
C GLN A 338 -110.35 46.38 -77.29
N GLU A 339 -109.62 46.74 -78.35
CA GLU A 339 -108.20 46.37 -78.47
C GLU A 339 -107.30 47.05 -77.42
N ALA A 340 -107.72 48.18 -76.82
CA ALA A 340 -106.96 48.84 -75.77
C ALA A 340 -107.07 48.09 -74.43
N LEU A 341 -108.25 47.57 -74.10
CA LEU A 341 -108.47 46.76 -72.90
C LEU A 341 -107.70 45.44 -72.96
N GLU A 342 -107.74 44.73 -74.11
CA GLU A 342 -106.96 43.49 -74.27
C GLU A 342 -105.44 43.71 -74.19
N ARG A 343 -104.94 44.89 -74.61
CA ARG A 343 -103.53 45.26 -74.42
C ARG A 343 -103.18 45.52 -72.96
N GLN A 344 -104.11 46.09 -72.18
CA GLN A 344 -103.93 46.35 -70.76
C GLN A 344 -103.87 45.03 -69.96
N ASP A 345 -104.74 44.07 -70.27
CA ASP A 345 -104.73 42.76 -69.62
C ASP A 345 -103.46 41.96 -69.95
N ARG A 346 -103.00 41.99 -71.20
CA ARG A 346 -101.73 41.35 -71.61
C ARG A 346 -100.51 42.03 -70.98
N ALA A 347 -100.56 43.34 -70.74
CA ALA A 347 -99.51 44.06 -70.04
C ALA A 347 -99.49 43.69 -68.54
N ASN A 348 -100.66 43.62 -67.90
CA ASN A 348 -100.80 43.24 -66.50
C ASN A 348 -100.33 41.80 -66.23
N ALA A 349 -100.65 40.85 -67.12
CA ALA A 349 -100.16 39.47 -67.01
C ALA A 349 -98.63 39.39 -67.11
N ARG A 350 -97.99 40.21 -67.96
CA ARG A 350 -96.53 40.29 -68.06
C ARG A 350 -95.91 40.88 -66.80
N ILE A 351 -96.53 41.91 -66.21
CA ILE A 351 -96.07 42.51 -64.96
C ILE A 351 -96.13 41.48 -63.83
N GLN A 352 -97.22 40.72 -63.70
CA GLN A 352 -97.34 39.66 -62.68
C GLN A 352 -96.31 38.54 -62.87
N GLN A 353 -96.07 38.08 -64.11
CA GLN A 353 -95.05 37.09 -64.41
C GLN A 353 -93.65 37.56 -64.01
N VAL A 354 -93.32 38.83 -64.31
CA VAL A 354 -92.02 39.43 -63.96
C VAL A 354 -91.89 39.60 -62.44
N MET A 355 -92.95 40.01 -61.74
CA MET A 355 -92.97 40.11 -60.28
C MET A 355 -92.73 38.75 -59.63
N TYR A 356 -93.43 37.70 -60.07
CA TYR A 356 -93.25 36.34 -59.57
C TYR A 356 -91.83 35.81 -59.82
N GLN A 357 -91.26 36.07 -61.00
CA GLN A 357 -89.87 35.68 -61.27
C GLN A 357 -88.86 36.48 -60.43
N ASN A 358 -89.11 37.76 -60.16
CA ASN A 358 -88.29 38.55 -59.25
C ASN A 358 -88.37 38.05 -57.81
N GLU A 359 -89.55 37.67 -57.33
CA GLU A 359 -89.74 37.07 -55.99
C GLU A 359 -88.99 35.74 -55.87
N LEU A 360 -89.07 34.88 -56.88
CA LEU A 360 -88.35 33.62 -56.92
C LEU A 360 -86.83 33.84 -56.95
N ALA A 361 -86.35 34.82 -57.72
CA ALA A 361 -84.94 35.20 -57.76
C ALA A 361 -84.44 35.76 -56.43
N LEU A 362 -85.26 36.56 -55.74
CA LEU A 362 -84.95 37.07 -54.39
C LEU A 362 -84.91 35.95 -53.35
N ALA A 363 -85.84 34.99 -53.42
CA ALA A 363 -85.85 33.82 -52.53
C ALA A 363 -84.60 32.95 -52.73
N ARG A 364 -84.21 32.70 -53.99
CA ARG A 364 -82.96 31.98 -54.32
C ARG A 364 -81.72 32.71 -53.80
N LYS A 365 -81.62 34.03 -54.00
CA LYS A 365 -80.51 34.84 -53.46
C LYS A 365 -80.45 34.79 -51.93
N LYS A 366 -81.59 34.80 -51.23
CA LYS A 366 -81.63 34.64 -49.78
C LYS A 366 -81.11 33.27 -49.34
N GLN A 367 -81.54 32.19 -49.99
CA GLN A 367 -81.04 30.84 -49.72
C GLN A 367 -79.54 30.71 -49.98
N GLU A 368 -79.03 31.26 -51.09
CA GLU A 368 -77.59 31.26 -51.36
C GLU A 368 -76.78 32.01 -50.29
N VAL A 369 -77.31 33.12 -49.76
CA VAL A 369 -76.65 33.86 -48.68
C VAL A 369 -76.67 33.06 -47.39
N THR A 370 -77.79 32.41 -47.04
CA THR A 370 -77.87 31.55 -45.84
C THR A 370 -76.95 30.34 -45.95
N ASP A 371 -76.87 29.71 -47.12
CA ASP A 371 -76.00 28.56 -47.37
C ASP A 371 -74.52 28.98 -47.32
N LYS A 372 -74.18 30.15 -47.87
CA LYS A 372 -72.83 30.72 -47.75
C LYS A 372 -72.47 31.04 -46.30
N GLN A 373 -73.39 31.58 -45.51
CA GLN A 373 -73.19 31.85 -44.08
C GLN A 373 -73.04 30.56 -43.26
N ALA A 374 -73.86 29.54 -43.54
CA ALA A 374 -73.77 28.23 -42.90
C ALA A 374 -72.45 27.51 -43.24
N ALA A 375 -72.06 27.50 -44.51
CA ALA A 375 -70.77 26.94 -44.94
C ALA A 375 -69.57 27.71 -44.38
N ALA A 376 -69.68 29.03 -44.20
CA ALA A 376 -68.65 29.82 -43.51
C ALA A 376 -68.57 29.48 -42.01
N ALA A 377 -69.71 29.29 -41.33
CA ALA A 377 -69.76 28.90 -39.93
C ALA A 377 -69.20 27.49 -39.69
N GLU A 378 -69.51 26.53 -40.56
CA GLU A 378 -68.95 25.16 -40.51
C GLU A 378 -67.42 25.17 -40.73
N ARG A 379 -66.92 25.91 -41.73
CA ARG A 379 -65.47 26.11 -41.92
C ARG A 379 -64.82 26.75 -40.69
N GLY A 380 -65.47 27.73 -40.07
CA GLY A 380 -64.99 28.36 -38.83
C GLY A 380 -64.88 27.36 -37.67
N ARG A 381 -65.88 26.50 -37.48
CA ARG A 381 -65.84 25.43 -36.46
C ARG A 381 -64.78 24.39 -36.76
N GLU A 382 -64.59 24.02 -38.01
CA GLU A 382 -63.58 23.05 -38.42
C GLU A 382 -62.16 23.59 -38.22
N ILE A 383 -61.92 24.87 -38.55
CA ILE A 383 -60.66 25.55 -38.26
C ILE A 383 -60.41 25.61 -36.75
N GLN A 384 -61.41 25.97 -35.94
CA GLN A 384 -61.28 25.98 -34.47
C GLN A 384 -60.99 24.59 -33.89
N ARG A 385 -61.62 23.54 -34.42
CA ARG A 385 -61.31 22.16 -34.02
C ARG A 385 -59.87 21.80 -34.37
N LYS A 386 -59.43 22.07 -35.60
CA LYS A 386 -58.06 21.82 -36.07
C LYS A 386 -57.02 22.59 -35.23
N THR A 387 -57.25 23.87 -34.96
CA THR A 387 -56.34 24.64 -34.10
C THR A 387 -56.34 24.13 -32.66
N SER A 388 -57.48 23.70 -32.12
CA SER A 388 -57.55 23.13 -30.78
C SER A 388 -56.83 21.77 -30.68
N THR A 389 -56.91 20.93 -31.71
CA THR A 389 -56.20 19.65 -31.77
C THR A 389 -54.71 19.88 -31.96
N GLU A 390 -54.30 20.80 -32.83
CA GLU A 390 -52.90 21.18 -33.01
C GLU A 390 -52.28 21.75 -31.73
N LEU A 391 -53.02 22.59 -30.98
CA LEU A 391 -52.57 23.10 -29.68
C LEU A 391 -52.42 21.97 -28.65
N LYS A 392 -53.35 21.02 -28.61
CA LYS A 392 -53.27 19.84 -27.73
C LYS A 392 -52.09 18.94 -28.10
N GLU A 393 -51.86 18.70 -29.39
CA GLU A 393 -50.72 17.93 -29.87
C GLU A 393 -49.39 18.63 -29.58
N ARG A 394 -49.30 19.95 -29.78
CA ARG A 394 -48.12 20.73 -29.39
C ARG A 394 -47.88 20.67 -27.89
N ALA A 395 -48.93 20.78 -27.07
CA ALA A 395 -48.81 20.63 -25.62
C ALA A 395 -48.38 19.21 -25.21
N ALA A 396 -48.90 18.17 -25.86
CA ALA A 396 -48.50 16.78 -25.61
C ALA A 396 -47.03 16.52 -26.00
N LYS A 397 -46.59 17.03 -27.16
CA LYS A 397 -45.19 16.98 -27.60
C LYS A 397 -44.27 17.71 -26.61
N SER A 398 -44.64 18.92 -26.17
CA SER A 398 -43.89 19.66 -25.15
C SER A 398 -43.75 18.88 -23.85
N LYS A 399 -44.84 18.24 -23.36
CA LYS A 399 -44.80 17.38 -22.17
C LYS A 399 -43.91 16.15 -22.34
N GLN A 400 -43.96 15.50 -23.50
CA GLN A 400 -43.06 14.38 -23.80
C GLN A 400 -41.59 14.82 -23.85
N GLU A 401 -41.30 15.97 -24.46
CA GLU A 401 -39.95 16.54 -24.47
C GLU A 401 -39.47 16.91 -23.05
N GLU A 402 -40.32 17.48 -22.21
CA GLU A 402 -40.03 17.76 -20.79
C GLU A 402 -39.76 16.48 -20.00
N LEU A 403 -40.56 15.43 -20.19
CA LEU A 403 -40.33 14.12 -19.56
C LEU A 403 -39.00 13.51 -20.00
N VAL A 404 -38.63 13.64 -21.27
CA VAL A 404 -37.33 13.18 -21.76
C VAL A 404 -36.19 14.02 -21.15
N ARG A 405 -36.35 15.34 -21.05
CA ARG A 405 -35.38 16.22 -20.37
C ARG A 405 -35.22 15.82 -18.90
N GLN A 406 -36.31 15.59 -18.18
CA GLN A 406 -36.29 15.18 -16.79
C GLN A 406 -35.62 13.82 -16.60
N LYS A 407 -35.96 12.81 -17.42
CA LYS A 407 -35.29 11.50 -17.40
C LYS A 407 -33.79 11.60 -17.67
N ARG A 408 -33.37 12.49 -18.58
CA ARG A 408 -31.94 12.73 -18.86
C ARG A 408 -31.24 13.39 -17.67
N LEU A 409 -31.89 14.35 -17.00
CA LEU A 409 -31.37 14.97 -15.79
C LEU A 409 -31.26 13.94 -14.65
N ASP A 410 -32.29 13.16 -14.39
CA ASP A 410 -32.30 12.13 -13.37
C ASP A 410 -31.24 11.06 -13.63
N ALA A 411 -31.06 10.65 -14.89
CA ALA A 411 -29.98 9.74 -15.29
C ALA A 411 -28.59 10.37 -15.04
N ALA A 412 -28.41 11.65 -15.34
CA ALA A 412 -27.16 12.36 -15.06
C ALA A 412 -26.90 12.48 -13.54
N HIS A 413 -27.92 12.78 -12.74
CA HIS A 413 -27.83 12.78 -11.28
C HIS A 413 -27.51 11.39 -10.73
N ALA A 414 -28.17 10.34 -11.21
CA ALA A 414 -27.90 8.97 -10.82
C ALA A 414 -26.46 8.54 -11.14
N LEU A 415 -25.93 8.91 -12.31
CA LEU A 415 -24.53 8.67 -12.66
C LEU A 415 -23.57 9.42 -11.73
N ARG A 416 -23.87 10.67 -11.39
CA ARG A 416 -23.08 11.44 -10.41
C ARG A 416 -23.11 10.79 -9.03
N HIS A 417 -24.27 10.38 -8.54
CA HIS A 417 -24.40 9.69 -7.25
C HIS A 417 -23.66 8.36 -7.24
N LYS A 418 -23.73 7.56 -8.31
CA LYS A 418 -22.94 6.34 -8.46
C LYS A 418 -21.44 6.64 -8.40
N HIS A 419 -20.98 7.64 -9.15
CA HIS A 419 -19.56 8.02 -9.15
C HIS A 419 -19.08 8.49 -7.77
N VAL A 420 -19.88 9.32 -7.08
CA VAL A 420 -19.59 9.74 -5.71
C VAL A 420 -19.55 8.54 -4.77
N GLY A 421 -20.51 7.62 -4.86
CA GLY A 421 -20.52 6.38 -4.07
C GLY A 421 -19.30 5.51 -4.32
N GLU A 422 -18.87 5.35 -5.57
CA GLU A 422 -17.64 4.62 -5.92
C GLU A 422 -16.38 5.30 -5.35
N LEU A 423 -16.32 6.63 -5.35
CA LEU A 423 -15.20 7.37 -4.77
C LEU A 423 -15.15 7.22 -3.25
N LEU A 424 -16.31 7.30 -2.57
CA LEU A 424 -16.41 7.09 -1.14
C LEU A 424 -16.03 5.65 -0.76
N ALA A 425 -16.54 4.64 -1.47
CA ALA A 425 -16.18 3.24 -1.23
C ALA A 425 -14.68 2.98 -1.45
N LYS A 426 -14.07 3.60 -2.48
CA LYS A 426 -12.61 3.53 -2.69
C LYS A 426 -11.84 4.19 -1.56
N ARG A 427 -12.33 5.32 -1.04
CA ARG A 427 -11.74 6.01 0.10
C ARG A 427 -11.81 5.16 1.37
N GLU A 428 -12.97 4.61 1.69
CA GLU A 428 -13.16 3.70 2.85
C GLU A 428 -12.24 2.48 2.75
N GLN A 429 -12.12 1.88 1.56
CA GLN A 429 -11.19 0.76 1.35
C GLN A 429 -9.73 1.16 1.55
N LEU A 430 -9.35 2.39 1.20
CA LEU A 430 -8.00 2.89 1.44
C LEU A 430 -7.77 3.19 2.92
N GLU A 431 -8.74 3.79 3.61
CA GLU A 431 -8.68 4.07 5.05
C GLU A 431 -8.55 2.77 5.84
N VAL A 432 -9.37 1.74 5.55
CA VAL A 432 -9.25 0.42 6.18
C VAL A 432 -7.89 -0.23 5.92
N LYS A 433 -7.37 -0.14 4.69
CA LYS A 433 -6.01 -0.65 4.40
C LYS A 433 -4.94 0.11 5.17
N MET A 434 -5.03 1.43 5.24
CA MET A 434 -4.10 2.26 6.01
C MET A 434 -4.14 1.87 7.49
N GLU A 435 -5.33 1.77 8.08
CA GLU A 435 -5.52 1.33 9.47
C GLU A 435 -4.92 -0.05 9.74
N ILE A 436 -5.14 -1.03 8.86
CA ILE A 436 -4.53 -2.36 8.98
C ILE A 436 -3.01 -2.26 8.95
N THR A 437 -2.43 -1.51 8.00
CA THR A 437 -0.97 -1.35 7.92
C THR A 437 -0.39 -0.59 9.11
N GLU A 438 -1.11 0.36 9.69
CA GLU A 438 -0.72 1.08 10.90
C GLU A 438 -0.72 0.15 12.10
N GLN A 439 -1.80 -0.63 12.29
CA GLN A 439 -1.88 -1.65 13.34
C GLN A 439 -0.78 -2.70 13.22
N GLU A 440 -0.46 -3.16 12.01
CA GLU A 440 0.65 -4.09 11.76
C GLU A 440 2.01 -3.47 12.11
N ARG A 441 2.24 -2.20 11.76
CA ARG A 441 3.47 -1.48 12.10
C ARG A 441 3.61 -1.25 13.60
N GLU A 442 2.53 -0.86 14.27
CA GLU A 442 2.52 -0.69 15.74
C GLU A 442 2.78 -2.02 16.44
N LYS A 443 2.13 -3.09 16.00
CA LYS A 443 2.37 -4.45 16.47
C LYS A 443 3.84 -4.84 16.30
N ALA A 444 4.41 -4.66 15.10
CA ALA A 444 5.81 -4.97 14.83
C ALA A 444 6.76 -4.19 15.74
N ARG A 445 6.55 -2.88 15.90
CA ARG A 445 7.34 -2.03 16.81
C ARG A 445 7.29 -2.51 18.26
N LEU A 446 6.12 -2.93 18.74
CA LEU A 446 5.97 -3.44 20.10
C LEU A 446 6.72 -4.77 20.29
N LEU A 447 6.67 -5.67 19.30
CA LEU A 447 7.41 -6.92 19.34
C LEU A 447 8.93 -6.68 19.27
N GLU A 448 9.41 -5.78 18.40
CA GLU A 448 10.82 -5.39 18.32
C GLU A 448 11.32 -4.77 19.64
N GLN A 449 10.52 -3.92 20.27
CA GLN A 449 10.85 -3.36 21.58
C GLN A 449 10.97 -4.45 22.64
N LEU A 450 10.09 -5.46 22.61
CA LEU A 450 10.14 -6.59 23.51
C LEU A 450 11.37 -7.47 23.26
N GLU A 451 11.73 -7.75 22.01
CA GLU A 451 12.96 -8.46 21.65
C GLU A 451 14.20 -7.70 22.16
N HIS A 452 14.22 -6.38 22.00
CA HIS A 452 15.29 -5.54 22.51
C HIS A 452 15.39 -5.60 24.04
N GLN A 453 14.26 -5.52 24.75
CA GLN A 453 14.20 -5.69 26.21
C GLN A 453 14.68 -7.08 26.65
N LEU A 454 14.27 -8.13 25.92
CA LEU A 454 14.73 -9.50 26.17
C LEU A 454 16.25 -9.62 25.99
N ALA A 455 16.82 -9.00 24.95
CA ALA A 455 18.27 -8.98 24.73
C ALA A 455 19.03 -8.23 25.84
N ILE A 456 18.48 -7.11 26.34
CA ILE A 456 19.06 -6.38 27.49
C ILE A 456 18.99 -7.27 28.74
N SER A 457 17.82 -7.84 29.04
CA SER A 457 17.63 -8.70 30.21
C SER A 457 18.55 -9.93 30.18
N GLN A 458 18.84 -10.47 29.00
CA GLN A 458 19.82 -11.53 28.81
C GLN A 458 21.23 -11.11 29.22
N LYS A 459 21.66 -9.90 28.81
CA LYS A 459 22.98 -9.36 29.19
C LYS A 459 23.07 -9.17 30.69
N GLU A 460 22.04 -8.61 31.31
CA GLU A 460 21.95 -8.45 32.77
C GLU A 460 22.01 -9.79 33.50
N GLN A 461 21.24 -10.78 33.05
CA GLN A 461 21.28 -12.14 33.59
C GLN A 461 22.66 -12.80 33.43
N ASN A 462 23.36 -12.54 32.32
CA ASN A 462 24.71 -13.06 32.10
C ASN A 462 25.73 -12.40 33.05
N VAL A 463 25.65 -11.08 33.24
CA VAL A 463 26.48 -10.38 34.24
C VAL A 463 26.20 -10.93 35.65
N ALA A 464 24.93 -11.10 36.01
CA ALA A 464 24.56 -11.71 37.29
C ALA A 464 25.08 -13.16 37.42
N ARG A 465 25.05 -13.94 36.35
CA ARG A 465 25.65 -15.29 36.31
C ARG A 465 27.14 -15.25 36.58
N ILE A 466 27.90 -14.37 35.91
CA ILE A 466 29.33 -14.20 36.12
C ILE A 466 29.62 -13.83 37.58
N GLN A 467 28.86 -12.89 38.15
CA GLN A 467 28.99 -12.52 39.56
C GLN A 467 28.73 -13.71 40.50
N ARG A 468 27.76 -14.57 40.20
CA ARG A 468 27.50 -15.81 40.97
C ARG A 468 28.67 -16.79 40.86
N MET A 469 29.25 -16.97 39.67
CA MET A 469 30.44 -17.82 39.47
C MET A 469 31.63 -17.29 40.27
N GLU A 470 31.89 -15.98 40.21
CA GLU A 470 32.97 -15.35 40.97
C GLU A 470 32.76 -15.47 42.48
N ALA A 471 31.53 -15.26 42.97
CA ALA A 471 31.20 -15.42 44.38
C ALA A 471 31.49 -16.84 44.86
N TYR A 472 31.11 -17.85 44.07
CA TYR A 472 31.42 -19.25 44.37
C TYR A 472 32.94 -19.50 44.38
N ALA A 473 33.68 -18.97 43.40
CA ALA A 473 35.13 -19.10 43.35
C ALA A 473 35.82 -18.45 44.56
N ARG A 474 35.34 -17.29 45.01
CA ARG A 474 35.81 -16.62 46.23
C ARG A 474 35.55 -17.47 47.47
N GLU A 475 34.33 -18.01 47.61
CA GLU A 475 33.97 -18.91 48.72
C GLU A 475 34.87 -20.16 48.75
N GLN A 476 35.18 -20.74 47.58
CA GLN A 476 36.10 -21.88 47.48
C GLN A 476 37.54 -21.52 47.87
N LEU A 477 37.99 -20.31 47.51
CA LEU A 477 39.30 -19.81 47.91
C LEU A 477 39.36 -19.60 49.44
N GLU A 478 38.34 -18.98 50.03
CA GLU A 478 38.24 -18.80 51.48
C GLU A 478 38.21 -20.14 52.24
N ARG A 479 37.49 -21.15 51.72
CA ARG A 479 37.52 -22.52 52.26
C ARG A 479 38.91 -23.15 52.19
N ARG A 480 39.64 -22.95 51.09
CA ARG A 480 41.02 -23.44 50.96
C ARG A 480 41.95 -22.73 51.95
N ILE A 481 41.88 -21.41 52.05
CA ILE A 481 42.67 -20.59 52.99
C ILE A 481 42.38 -21.03 54.42
N SER A 482 41.11 -21.06 54.83
CA SER A 482 40.72 -21.50 56.18
C SER A 482 41.17 -22.93 56.50
N SER A 483 41.10 -23.85 55.53
CA SER A 483 41.64 -25.21 55.73
C SER A 483 43.17 -25.21 55.92
N ALA A 484 43.90 -24.36 55.20
CA ALA A 484 45.35 -24.24 55.31
C ALA A 484 45.77 -23.55 56.61
N ASP A 485 45.00 -22.54 57.04
CA ASP A 485 45.16 -21.87 58.32
C ASP A 485 44.89 -22.83 59.48
N ALA A 486 43.83 -23.65 59.40
CA ALA A 486 43.53 -24.67 60.39
C ALA A 486 44.67 -25.70 60.51
N ARG A 487 45.21 -26.18 59.37
CA ARG A 487 46.39 -27.06 59.38
C ARG A 487 47.60 -26.37 60.01
N SER A 488 47.85 -25.11 59.67
CA SER A 488 48.98 -24.35 60.21
C SER A 488 48.84 -24.09 61.71
N ARG A 489 47.62 -23.81 62.19
CA ARG A 489 47.31 -23.68 63.63
C ARG A 489 47.55 -25.01 64.35
N ALA A 490 47.04 -26.12 63.82
CA ALA A 490 47.26 -27.44 64.39
C ALA A 490 48.76 -27.81 64.50
N VAL A 491 49.58 -27.44 63.50
CA VAL A 491 51.03 -27.63 63.55
C VAL A 491 51.69 -26.75 64.62
N LYS A 492 51.28 -25.48 64.75
CA LYS A 492 51.77 -24.57 65.79
C LYS A 492 51.42 -25.07 67.19
N GLU A 493 50.18 -25.52 67.40
CA GLU A 493 49.70 -26.10 68.65
C GLU A 493 50.50 -27.35 69.02
N ARG A 494 50.70 -28.28 68.07
CA ARG A 494 51.56 -29.47 68.28
C ARG A 494 52.99 -29.08 68.66
N LYS A 495 53.58 -28.08 68.00
CA LYS A 495 54.92 -27.58 68.34
C LYS A 495 54.97 -26.98 69.75
N GLN A 496 53.97 -26.20 70.14
CA GLN A 496 53.87 -25.63 71.49
C GLN A 496 53.73 -26.72 72.55
N ALA A 497 52.87 -27.71 72.32
CA ALA A 497 52.72 -28.86 73.20
C ALA A 497 54.04 -29.62 73.39
N LEU A 498 54.82 -29.83 72.32
CA LEU A 498 56.15 -30.44 72.41
C LEU A 498 57.15 -29.59 73.23
N LEU A 499 57.13 -28.28 73.08
CA LEU A 499 57.99 -27.38 73.87
C LEU A 499 57.61 -27.40 75.36
N GLN A 500 56.31 -27.40 75.68
CA GLN A 500 55.83 -27.53 77.05
C GLN A 500 56.20 -28.89 77.65
N ALA A 501 56.03 -29.98 76.90
CA ALA A 501 56.46 -31.31 77.32
C ALA A 501 57.98 -31.36 77.60
N ARG A 502 58.80 -30.74 76.74
CA ARG A 502 60.25 -30.63 76.96
C ARG A 502 60.58 -29.84 78.23
N GLN A 503 59.90 -28.73 78.48
CA GLN A 503 60.06 -27.94 79.70
C GLN A 503 59.69 -28.77 80.92
N GLN A 504 58.56 -29.48 80.90
CA GLN A 504 58.14 -30.38 81.98
C GLN A 504 59.18 -31.46 82.25
N VAL A 505 59.65 -32.19 81.22
CA VAL A 505 60.70 -33.20 81.36
C VAL A 505 61.99 -32.60 81.93
N ALA A 506 62.38 -31.39 81.50
CA ALA A 506 63.56 -30.71 82.04
C ALA A 506 63.38 -30.35 83.53
N THR A 507 62.21 -29.83 83.92
CA THR A 507 61.90 -29.54 85.32
C THR A 507 61.83 -30.82 86.16
N GLU A 508 61.23 -31.89 85.65
CA GLU A 508 61.18 -33.20 86.30
C GLU A 508 62.58 -33.80 86.45
N ALA A 509 63.43 -33.72 85.43
CA ALA A 509 64.82 -34.17 85.52
C ALA A 509 65.63 -33.35 86.52
N MET A 510 65.38 -32.04 86.62
CA MET A 510 65.98 -31.19 87.66
C MET A 510 65.50 -31.59 89.06
N ILE A 511 64.20 -31.78 89.25
CA ILE A 511 63.62 -32.26 90.52
C ILE A 511 64.18 -33.64 90.88
N ARG A 512 64.28 -34.57 89.93
CA ARG A 512 64.89 -35.88 90.13
C ARG A 512 66.36 -35.74 90.57
N ARG A 513 67.15 -34.88 89.93
CA ARG A 513 68.54 -34.61 90.35
C ARG A 513 68.63 -34.06 91.77
N HIS A 514 67.76 -33.12 92.15
CA HIS A 514 67.71 -32.61 93.53
C HIS A 514 67.31 -33.70 94.52
N ARG A 515 66.29 -34.51 94.22
CA ARG A 515 65.89 -35.65 95.05
C ARG A 515 67.00 -36.69 95.21
N LEU A 516 67.72 -37.01 94.13
CA LEU A 516 68.87 -37.90 94.17
C LEU A 516 70.00 -37.31 95.03
N ALA A 517 70.30 -36.02 94.88
CA ALA A 517 71.29 -35.34 95.70
C ALA A 517 70.90 -35.35 97.20
N GLU A 518 69.64 -35.03 97.53
CA GLU A 518 69.11 -35.14 98.89
C GLU A 518 69.17 -36.57 99.44
N ALA A 519 68.83 -37.57 98.63
CA ALA A 519 68.93 -38.97 99.02
C ALA A 519 70.38 -39.39 99.30
N VAL A 520 71.33 -38.96 98.46
CA VAL A 520 72.76 -39.18 98.67
C VAL A 520 73.27 -38.46 99.94
N GLU A 521 72.84 -37.23 100.22
CA GLU A 521 73.18 -36.54 101.46
C GLU A 521 72.58 -37.21 102.71
N LYS A 522 71.32 -37.66 102.63
CA LYS A 522 70.68 -38.45 103.69
C LYS A 522 71.38 -39.78 103.91
N MET A 523 71.83 -40.47 102.86
CA MET A 523 72.65 -41.69 102.97
C MET A 523 74.06 -41.41 103.51
N ARG A 524 74.64 -40.24 103.23
CA ARG A 524 75.94 -39.83 103.79
C ARG A 524 75.86 -39.53 105.29
N THR A 525 74.68 -39.14 105.78
CA THR A 525 74.42 -38.82 107.20
C THR A 525 73.82 -39.99 107.98
N SER A 526 73.16 -40.95 107.31
CA SER A 526 72.63 -42.19 107.91
C SER A 526 73.51 -43.40 107.57
N SER A 527 74.23 -43.88 108.58
CA SER A 527 75.28 -44.89 108.51
C SER A 527 74.80 -46.31 108.10
N THR A 528 75.72 -47.05 107.47
CA THR A 528 75.88 -48.53 107.43
C THR A 528 74.84 -49.42 106.71
N LYS A 529 74.53 -49.20 105.43
CA LYS A 529 74.11 -50.27 104.48
C LYS A 529 74.09 -49.76 103.03
N TRP A 530 75.17 -50.02 102.29
CA TRP A 530 75.31 -49.63 100.87
C TRP A 530 74.68 -50.65 99.90
N ASP A 531 74.17 -51.78 100.39
CA ASP A 531 73.77 -52.91 99.54
C ASP A 531 72.33 -52.82 98.97
N LYS A 532 71.57 -51.75 99.25
CA LYS A 532 70.17 -51.56 98.80
C LYS A 532 69.96 -50.37 97.86
N ILE A 533 70.99 -50.01 97.10
CA ILE A 533 70.98 -48.83 96.23
C ILE A 533 69.87 -48.89 95.16
N GLU A 534 69.60 -50.06 94.59
CA GLU A 534 68.63 -50.21 93.49
C GLU A 534 67.15 -50.11 93.96
N GLU A 535 66.83 -50.61 95.17
CA GLU A 535 65.46 -50.56 95.72
C GLU A 535 65.00 -49.13 96.03
N THR A 536 65.89 -48.26 96.54
CA THR A 536 65.56 -46.86 96.86
C THR A 536 65.60 -45.93 95.64
N LEU A 537 66.35 -46.27 94.59
CA LEU A 537 66.47 -45.43 93.38
C LEU A 537 65.36 -45.68 92.35
N TYR A 538 64.82 -46.90 92.29
CA TYR A 538 63.78 -47.29 91.33
C TYR A 538 62.44 -47.67 91.98
N GLY A 539 62.34 -47.70 93.31
CA GLY A 539 61.10 -47.91 94.05
C GLY A 539 60.29 -46.63 94.24
N LEU A 540 59.75 -46.06 93.15
CA LEU A 540 58.52 -45.24 93.09
C LEU A 540 58.21 -44.83 91.64
#